data_AF-A0A6B3R2B6-F1
#
_entry.id   AF-A0A6B3R2B6-F1
#
_cell.length_a   1.000
_cell.length_b   1.000
_cell.length_c   1.000
_cell.angle_alpha   90.00
_cell.angle_beta   90.00
_cell.angle_gamma   90.00
#
_symmetry.space_group_name_H-M   'P 1'
#
loop_
_entity.id
_entity.type
_entity.pdbx_description
1 polymer ?
#
loop_
_entity_poly.entity_id
_entity_poly.type
_entity_poly.pdbx_seq_one_letter_code
_entity_poly.pdbx_strand_id
1 'polypeptide(L)'
;MDGERLHPESVSVELSGCSKEDARTVFDTLCACFSSDRHAGDVTREYDEVRPTVWLGTFDVADEQRGECDPARLGASVEADAQGGYWAIERLRTTLDSLFTVHDLSQASGDQERELHVRLETR
;
A
#
# COMPACT_ATOMS: atom_id res chain seq x y z
N MET A 1 9.39 3.18 25.95
CA MET A 1 8.46 2.02 25.98
C MET A 1 7.69 2.12 24.69
N ASP A 2 8.34 1.67 23.63
CA ASP A 2 8.09 2.11 22.27
C ASP A 2 7.20 1.05 21.62
N GLY A 3 5.89 1.35 21.60
CA GLY A 3 5.00 1.05 20.49
C GLY A 3 4.99 -0.34 19.84
N GLU A 4 5.22 -1.44 20.56
CA GLU A 4 4.98 -2.81 20.05
C GLU A 4 3.46 -3.07 19.92
N ARG A 5 2.84 -2.38 18.98
CA ARG A 5 1.62 -2.80 18.32
C ARG A 5 2.00 -3.92 17.35
N LEU A 6 2.27 -5.10 17.90
CA LEU A 6 2.44 -6.37 17.19
C LEU A 6 1.09 -6.76 16.59
N HIS A 7 0.66 -6.11 15.51
CA HIS A 7 -0.70 -6.23 15.02
C HIS A 7 -0.83 -7.22 13.86
N PRO A 8 -1.68 -8.26 13.97
CA PRO A 8 -1.99 -9.21 12.89
C PRO A 8 -2.74 -8.57 11.70
N GLU A 9 -3.08 -7.29 11.80
CA GLU A 9 -3.82 -6.50 10.82
C GLU A 9 -2.91 -5.56 10.01
N SER A 10 -1.60 -5.70 10.14
CA SER A 10 -0.63 -4.99 9.32
C SER A 10 -0.53 -5.63 7.93
N VAL A 11 -0.52 -4.80 6.89
CA VAL A 11 -0.28 -5.22 5.50
C VAL A 11 0.99 -4.56 5.01
N SER A 12 1.92 -5.37 4.52
CA SER A 12 3.10 -4.91 3.80
C SER A 12 2.73 -4.69 2.34
N VAL A 13 2.95 -3.48 1.82
CA VAL A 13 2.66 -3.09 0.44
C VAL A 13 3.95 -2.75 -0.26
N GLU A 14 4.21 -3.41 -1.38
CA GLU A 14 5.32 -3.15 -2.29
C GLU A 14 4.80 -2.54 -3.58
N LEU A 15 5.27 -1.35 -3.94
CA LEU A 15 5.00 -0.73 -5.22
C LEU A 15 6.21 -0.94 -6.13
N SER A 16 5.97 -1.27 -7.39
CA SER A 16 7.01 -1.41 -8.41
C SER A 16 6.51 -0.98 -9.79
N GLY A 17 7.42 -0.93 -10.76
CA GLY A 17 7.07 -0.61 -12.15
C GLY A 17 6.62 0.84 -12.41
N CYS A 18 6.79 1.74 -11.44
CA CYS A 18 6.33 3.13 -11.51
C CYS A 18 7.44 4.15 -11.28
N SER A 19 7.11 5.44 -11.33
CA SER A 19 8.05 6.50 -10.96
C SER A 19 7.97 6.80 -9.46
N LYS A 20 9.03 7.40 -8.90
CA LYS A 20 9.04 7.86 -7.49
C LYS A 20 7.83 8.74 -7.14
N GLU A 21 7.38 9.56 -8.09
CA GLU A 21 6.22 10.44 -7.95
C GLU A 21 4.92 9.64 -7.81
N ASP A 22 4.70 8.65 -8.67
CA ASP A 22 3.52 7.77 -8.61
C ASP A 22 3.52 6.93 -7.33
N ALA A 23 4.66 6.32 -6.98
CA ALA A 23 4.80 5.56 -5.74
C ALA A 23 4.48 6.41 -4.51
N ARG A 24 4.97 7.66 -4.49
CA ARG A 24 4.67 8.62 -3.43
C ARG A 24 3.18 8.95 -3.38
N THR A 25 2.55 9.19 -4.53
CA THR A 25 1.12 9.49 -4.61
C THR A 25 0.26 8.35 -4.05
N VAL A 26 0.56 7.10 -4.42
CA VAL A 26 -0.16 5.93 -3.89
C VAL A 26 0.00 5.85 -2.36
N PHE A 27 1.24 5.99 -1.86
CA PHE A 27 1.48 5.91 -0.43
C PHE A 27 0.90 7.08 0.36
N ASP A 28 0.92 8.30 -0.17
CA ASP A 28 0.30 9.47 0.45
C ASP A 28 -1.22 9.25 0.60
N THR A 29 -1.85 8.74 -0.46
CA THR A 29 -3.27 8.38 -0.45
C THR A 29 -3.57 7.27 0.56
N LEU A 30 -2.77 6.21 0.59
CA LEU A 30 -2.92 5.14 1.57
C LEU A 30 -2.69 5.62 3.00
N CYS A 31 -1.72 6.50 3.22
CA CYS A 31 -1.42 7.10 4.54
C CYS A 31 -2.55 8.04 5.00
N ALA A 32 -3.32 8.63 4.09
CA ALA A 32 -4.52 9.38 4.42
C ALA A 32 -5.66 8.46 4.92
N CYS A 33 -5.73 7.22 4.42
CA CYS A 33 -6.76 6.25 4.80
C CYS A 33 -6.39 5.37 5.99
N PHE A 34 -5.11 5.05 6.14
CA PHE A 34 -4.63 4.05 7.08
C PHE A 34 -3.48 4.59 7.91
N SER A 35 -3.37 4.09 9.14
CA SER A 35 -2.19 4.36 9.95
C SER A 35 -1.00 3.64 9.32
N SER A 36 0.08 4.36 9.07
CA SER A 36 1.27 3.82 8.43
C SER A 36 2.47 4.04 9.33
N ASP A 37 3.41 3.09 9.36
CA ASP A 37 4.72 3.33 9.99
C ASP A 37 5.49 4.43 9.23
N ARG A 38 5.21 4.57 7.92
CA ARG A 38 5.62 5.73 7.14
C ARG A 38 4.77 6.94 7.49
N HIS A 39 5.31 7.87 8.27
CA HIS A 39 4.70 9.20 8.41
C HIS A 39 4.67 9.92 7.05
N ALA A 40 3.63 10.72 6.75
CA ALA A 40 3.44 11.45 5.47
C ALA A 40 4.57 12.46 5.11
N GLY A 41 5.61 12.55 5.93
CA GLY A 41 6.84 13.30 5.68
C GLY A 41 8.13 12.50 5.87
N ASP A 42 8.04 11.19 6.14
CA ASP A 42 9.19 10.32 6.26
C ASP A 42 9.69 9.99 4.85
N VAL A 43 10.66 10.78 4.42
CA VAL A 43 11.49 10.52 3.24
C VAL A 43 11.96 9.09 3.32
N THR A 44 11.36 8.24 2.47
CA THR A 44 11.74 6.86 2.22
C THR A 44 13.24 6.73 2.37
N ARG A 45 13.67 6.12 3.50
CA ARG A 45 15.05 5.71 3.75
C ARG A 45 15.56 5.15 2.44
N GLU A 46 16.51 5.88 1.85
CA GLU A 46 17.02 5.67 0.50
C GLU A 46 17.58 4.24 0.46
N TYR A 47 16.73 3.29 0.07
CA TYR A 47 17.12 1.92 -0.19
C TYR A 47 17.94 1.97 -1.46
N ASP A 48 19.24 2.04 -1.25
CA ASP A 48 20.35 1.87 -2.17
C ASP A 48 20.28 2.67 -3.48
N GLU A 49 21.21 3.60 -3.59
CA GLU A 49 21.51 4.52 -4.70
C GLU A 49 21.77 3.84 -6.06
N VAL A 50 21.59 2.51 -6.16
CA VAL A 50 21.88 1.74 -7.36
C VAL A 50 20.64 1.54 -8.24
N ARG A 51 19.43 1.23 -7.71
CA ARG A 51 18.16 1.14 -8.49
C ARG A 51 16.90 1.10 -7.60
N PRO A 52 16.20 2.21 -7.31
CA PRO A 52 14.93 2.15 -6.60
C PRO A 52 13.80 1.86 -7.59
N THR A 53 13.63 0.60 -7.99
CA THR A 53 12.45 0.15 -8.77
C THR A 53 11.30 -0.30 -7.86
N VAL A 54 11.58 -0.48 -6.57
CA VAL A 54 10.65 -1.00 -5.56
C VAL A 54 10.53 -0.03 -4.40
N TRP A 55 9.31 0.24 -3.97
CA TRP A 55 9.01 1.03 -2.78
C TRP A 55 8.14 0.23 -1.83
N LEU A 56 8.59 0.02 -0.59
CA LEU A 56 7.90 -0.83 0.39
C LEU A 56 7.33 0.00 1.54
N GLY A 57 6.07 -0.19 1.94
CA GLY A 57 5.45 0.47 3.09
C GLY A 57 4.50 -0.47 3.85
N THR A 58 4.45 -0.35 5.17
CA THR A 58 3.54 -1.15 6.02
C THR A 58 2.38 -0.28 6.51
N PHE A 59 1.17 -0.79 6.31
CA PHE A 59 -0.09 -0.11 6.61
C PHE A 59 -0.89 -0.94 7.60
N ASP A 60 -1.33 -0.31 8.68
CA ASP A 60 -2.28 -0.87 9.63
C ASP A 60 -3.70 -0.60 9.13
N VAL A 61 -4.40 -1.66 8.73
CA VAL A 61 -5.77 -1.55 8.19
C VAL A 61 -6.85 -1.86 9.24
N ALA A 62 -6.46 -1.94 10.52
CA ALA A 62 -7.37 -2.20 11.63
C ALA A 62 -8.38 -1.05 11.83
N ASP A 63 -7.94 0.21 11.65
CA ASP A 63 -8.79 1.40 11.78
C ASP A 63 -8.74 2.24 10.50
N GLU A 64 -9.91 2.49 9.90
CA GLU A 64 -10.03 3.45 8.80
C GLU A 64 -9.90 4.86 9.36
N GLN A 65 -8.83 5.60 8.99
CA GLN A 65 -8.81 7.02 9.25
C GLN A 65 -9.94 7.64 8.43
N ARG A 66 -10.94 8.17 9.13
CA ARG A 66 -12.15 8.85 8.63
C ARG A 66 -11.89 10.13 7.82
N GLY A 67 -10.70 10.28 7.25
CA GLY A 67 -10.37 11.31 6.28
C GLY A 67 -10.92 10.93 4.91
N GLU A 68 -11.51 11.90 4.22
CA GLU A 68 -11.94 11.74 2.83
C GLU A 68 -10.69 11.48 1.97
N CYS A 69 -10.37 10.21 1.73
CA CYS A 69 -9.30 9.82 0.82
C CYS A 69 -9.73 10.18 -0.60
N ASP A 70 -9.13 11.22 -1.15
CA ASP A 70 -9.42 11.66 -2.51
C ASP A 70 -8.68 10.74 -3.51
N PRO A 71 -9.35 10.30 -4.61
CA PRO A 71 -8.70 9.50 -5.63
C PRO A 71 -7.54 10.27 -6.29
N ALA A 72 -6.33 9.75 -6.15
CA ALA A 72 -5.17 10.40 -6.71
C ALA A 72 -4.90 9.99 -8.17
N ARG A 73 -4.28 10.90 -8.95
CA ARG A 73 -3.91 10.62 -10.34
C ARG A 73 -2.50 10.07 -10.42
N LEU A 74 -2.39 8.87 -10.99
CA LEU A 74 -1.14 8.24 -11.40
C LEU A 74 -0.82 8.59 -12.85
N GLY A 75 0.43 8.95 -13.12
CA GLY A 75 0.95 9.24 -14.46
C GLY A 75 1.23 7.97 -15.27
N ALA A 76 1.50 6.85 -14.59
CA ALA A 76 1.68 5.53 -15.17
C ALA A 76 0.99 4.46 -14.31
N SER A 77 0.85 3.26 -14.88
CA SER A 77 0.37 2.11 -14.10
C SER A 77 1.38 1.70 -13.04
N VAL A 78 0.91 1.48 -11.82
CA VAL A 78 1.73 1.06 -10.68
C VAL A 78 1.42 -0.39 -10.36
N GLU A 79 2.44 -1.25 -10.27
CA GLU A 79 2.26 -2.59 -9.74
C GLU A 79 2.32 -2.50 -8.21
N ALA A 80 1.32 -3.05 -7.54
CA ALA A 80 1.20 -3.06 -6.09
C ALA A 80 1.03 -4.50 -5.62
N ASP A 81 2.01 -4.98 -4.88
CA ASP A 81 1.97 -6.25 -4.17
C ASP A 81 1.65 -5.98 -2.71
N ALA A 82 0.76 -6.77 -2.12
CA ALA A 82 0.36 -6.61 -0.74
C ALA A 82 0.33 -7.97 -0.04
N GLN A 83 1.04 -8.08 1.08
CA GLN A 83 1.09 -9.29 1.90
C GLN A 83 0.64 -9.00 3.33
N GLY A 84 -0.27 -9.80 3.85
CA GLY A 84 -0.77 -9.68 5.22
C GLY A 84 -1.85 -10.69 5.55
N GLY A 85 -2.58 -10.47 6.64
CA GLY A 85 -3.72 -11.33 6.99
C GLY A 85 -4.83 -11.29 5.94
N TYR A 86 -5.58 -12.40 5.79
CA TYR A 86 -6.68 -12.51 4.82
C TYR A 86 -7.66 -11.32 4.86
N TRP A 87 -8.11 -10.95 6.07
CA TRP A 87 -9.01 -9.83 6.28
C TRP A 87 -8.37 -8.50 5.89
N ALA A 88 -7.10 -8.33 6.23
CA ALA A 88 -6.35 -7.10 5.99
C ALA A 88 -6.15 -6.85 4.48
N ILE A 89 -5.87 -7.90 3.71
CA ILE A 89 -5.76 -7.85 2.25
C ILE A 89 -7.08 -7.48 1.58
N GLU A 90 -8.19 -8.10 1.98
CA GLU A 90 -9.50 -7.78 1.39
C GLU A 90 -9.91 -6.33 1.70
N ARG A 91 -9.57 -5.84 2.89
CA ARG A 91 -9.81 -4.46 3.32
C ARG A 91 -8.99 -3.46 2.50
N LEU A 92 -7.70 -3.72 2.33
CA LEU A 92 -6.80 -2.90 1.50
C LEU A 92 -7.30 -2.87 0.05
N ARG A 93 -7.63 -4.04 -0.53
CA ARG A 93 -8.17 -4.16 -1.89
C ARG A 93 -9.40 -3.29 -2.10
N THR A 94 -10.36 -3.35 -1.18
CA THR A 94 -11.61 -2.57 -1.27
C THR A 94 -11.34 -1.06 -1.26
N THR A 95 -10.34 -0.64 -0.49
CA THR A 95 -9.94 0.77 -0.41
C THR A 95 -9.22 1.21 -1.67
N LEU A 96 -8.28 0.40 -2.18
CA LEU A 96 -7.62 0.64 -3.45
C LEU A 96 -8.62 0.74 -4.61
N ASP A 97 -9.65 -0.11 -4.67
CA ASP A 97 -10.71 -0.08 -5.69
C ASP A 97 -11.57 1.18 -5.63
N SER A 98 -11.68 1.77 -4.44
CA SER A 98 -12.39 3.04 -4.25
C SER A 98 -11.57 4.22 -4.78
N LEU A 99 -10.25 4.17 -4.67
CA LEU A 99 -9.32 5.27 -4.97
C LEU A 99 -8.76 5.22 -6.39
N PHE A 100 -8.48 4.03 -6.91
CA PHE A 100 -7.81 3.77 -8.17
C PHE A 100 -8.56 2.72 -8.99
N THR A 101 -8.25 2.63 -10.27
CA THR A 101 -8.67 1.48 -11.07
C THR A 101 -7.77 0.30 -10.73
N VAL A 102 -8.30 -0.71 -10.04
CA VAL A 102 -7.54 -1.91 -9.62
C VAL A 102 -7.72 -3.03 -10.64
N HIS A 103 -6.60 -3.45 -11.23
CA HIS A 103 -6.53 -4.64 -12.07
C HIS A 103 -5.93 -5.79 -11.25
N ASP A 104 -6.78 -6.76 -10.88
CA ASP A 104 -6.34 -7.97 -10.17
C ASP A 104 -5.47 -8.83 -11.09
N LEU A 105 -4.19 -8.95 -10.75
CA LEU A 105 -3.24 -9.73 -11.52
C LEU A 105 -3.12 -11.14 -10.96
N SER A 106 -3.06 -11.28 -9.63
CA SER A 106 -3.00 -12.57 -8.93
C SER A 106 -3.33 -12.43 -7.44
N GLN A 107 -3.95 -13.45 -6.85
CA GLN A 107 -4.08 -13.58 -5.39
C GLN A 107 -3.56 -14.95 -4.97
N ALA A 108 -2.58 -14.99 -4.07
CA ALA A 108 -2.13 -16.22 -3.42
C ALA A 108 -2.59 -16.23 -1.96
N SER A 109 -3.01 -17.40 -1.46
CA SER A 109 -3.47 -17.54 -0.07
C SER A 109 -2.71 -18.68 0.58
N GLY A 110 -1.96 -18.36 1.63
CA GLY A 110 -1.35 -19.31 2.54
C GLY A 110 -2.33 -19.75 3.63
N ASP A 111 -1.82 -20.50 4.61
CA ASP A 111 -2.60 -21.08 5.71
C ASP A 111 -3.23 -20.00 6.62
N GLN A 112 -2.53 -18.87 6.80
CA GLN A 112 -2.97 -17.73 7.62
C GLN A 112 -2.69 -16.35 6.99
N GLU A 113 -1.90 -16.31 5.91
CA GLU A 113 -1.46 -15.10 5.23
C GLU A 113 -1.99 -15.09 3.80
N ARG A 114 -2.17 -13.91 3.22
CA ARG A 114 -2.62 -13.71 1.85
C ARG A 114 -1.72 -12.69 1.16
N GLU A 115 -1.47 -12.95 -0.10
CA GLU A 115 -0.74 -12.10 -1.02
C GLU A 115 -1.70 -11.65 -2.11
N LEU A 116 -1.66 -10.36 -2.42
CA LEU A 116 -2.48 -9.70 -3.42
C LEU A 116 -1.56 -8.94 -4.36
N HIS A 117 -1.55 -9.35 -5.61
CA HIS A 117 -0.82 -8.69 -6.67
C HIS A 117 -1.81 -7.98 -7.58
N VAL A 118 -1.75 -6.66 -7.62
CA VAL A 118 -2.64 -5.81 -8.41
C VAL A 118 -1.87 -4.76 -9.18
N ARG A 119 -2.47 -4.28 -10.26
CA ARG A 119 -1.99 -3.10 -10.99
C ARG A 119 -2.98 -1.96 -10.79
N LEU A 120 -2.47 -0.84 -10.29
CA LEU A 120 -3.22 0.38 -10.05
C LEU A 120 -3.05 1.33 -11.25
N GLU A 121 -4.17 1.85 -11.73
CA GLU A 121 -4.21 2.86 -12.79
C GLU A 121 -5.08 4.04 -12.35
N THR A 122 -4.85 5.20 -12.97
CA THR A 122 -5.74 6.36 -12.79
C THR A 122 -7.18 5.99 -13.12
N ARG A 123 -8.12 6.46 -12.30
CA ARG A 123 -9.57 6.31 -12.51
C ARG A 123 -10.13 7.38 -13.46
#